data_AF-A0A7X3F1L9-F1
#
_entry.id   AF-A0A7X3F1L9-F1
#
_cell.length_a   1.000
_cell.length_b   1.000
_cell.length_c   1.000
_cell.angle_alpha   90.00
_cell.angle_beta   90.00
_cell.angle_gamma   90.00
#
_symmetry.space_group_name_H-M   'P 1'
#
loop_
_entity.id
_entity.type
_entity.pdbx_description
1 polymer ?
#
loop_
_entity_poly.entity_id
_entity_poly.type
_entity_poly.pdbx_seq_one_letter_code
_entity_poly.pdbx_strand_id
1 'polypeptide(L)'
;MREGLAEAGAWVAEKFYPDETDTIRSHRLRKGFSQAQLASLIGTSQPHIANIEKGNQNVMFDTVIRLCEALEITPNDFQRMVTNQRSQGLGKGTK
;
A
#
# COMPACT_ATOMS: atom_id res chain seq x y z
N MET A 1 18.98 13.95 -15.97
CA MET A 1 19.30 13.89 -14.52
C MET A 1 18.07 13.60 -13.63
N ARG A 2 17.05 12.84 -14.10
CA ARG A 2 15.90 12.45 -13.26
C ARG A 2 15.87 10.94 -12.93
N GLU A 3 16.60 10.12 -13.67
CA GLU A 3 16.67 8.66 -13.45
C GLU A 3 17.54 8.26 -12.24
N GLY A 4 18.67 8.93 -12.01
CA GLY A 4 19.58 8.56 -10.91
C GLY A 4 19.06 8.81 -9.49
N LEU A 5 18.03 9.65 -9.31
CA LEU A 5 17.42 9.93 -8.00
C LEU A 5 16.40 8.86 -7.59
N ALA A 6 15.74 8.22 -8.56
CA ALA A 6 14.79 7.13 -8.29
C ALA A 6 15.52 5.86 -7.85
N GLU A 7 16.64 5.51 -8.51
CA GLU A 7 17.50 4.38 -8.11
C GLU A 7 18.18 4.61 -6.75
N ALA A 8 18.67 5.83 -6.49
CA ALA A 8 19.26 6.16 -5.20
C ALA A 8 18.22 6.13 -4.06
N GLY A 9 16.98 6.55 -4.32
CA GLY A 9 15.89 6.50 -3.34
C GLY A 9 15.50 5.08 -2.94
N ALA A 10 15.46 4.15 -3.90
CA ALA A 10 15.16 2.73 -3.64
C ALA A 10 16.23 2.07 -2.75
N TRP A 11 17.51 2.30 -3.03
CA TRP A 11 18.61 1.76 -2.23
C TRP A 11 18.65 2.34 -0.80
N VAL A 12 18.34 3.63 -0.66
CA VAL A 12 18.25 4.29 0.66
C VAL A 12 17.05 3.74 1.45
N ALA A 13 15.89 3.57 0.83
CA ALA A 13 14.72 3.00 1.50
C ALA A 13 15.00 1.57 2.01
N GLU A 14 15.63 0.74 1.19
CA GLU A 14 16.00 -0.64 1.55
C GLU A 14 17.03 -0.69 2.70
N LYS A 15 17.98 0.24 2.74
CA LYS A 15 19.03 0.27 3.76
C LYS A 15 18.58 0.81 5.11
N PHE A 16 17.63 1.75 5.13
CA PHE A 16 17.23 2.46 6.35
C PHE A 16 15.88 1.99 6.92
N TYR A 17 15.05 1.30 6.13
CA TYR A 17 13.75 0.77 6.58
C TYR A 17 13.56 -0.72 6.24
N PRO A 18 14.51 -1.62 6.57
CA PRO A 18 14.42 -3.04 6.22
C PRO A 18 13.22 -3.75 6.86
N ASP A 19 12.72 -3.21 7.99
CA ASP A 19 11.59 -3.75 8.76
C ASP A 19 10.27 -2.98 8.57
N GLU A 20 10.26 -1.86 7.81
CA GLU A 20 9.01 -1.17 7.56
C GLU A 20 8.20 -1.97 6.55
N THR A 21 7.18 -2.67 7.05
CA THR A 21 6.42 -3.62 6.24
C THR A 21 5.80 -2.89 5.06
N ASP A 22 6.30 -3.21 3.87
CA ASP A 22 5.83 -2.63 2.61
C ASP A 22 4.40 -3.08 2.37
N THR A 23 3.44 -2.20 2.67
CA THR A 23 1.99 -2.46 2.67
C THR A 23 1.24 -1.24 2.16
N ILE A 24 -0.01 -1.44 1.72
CA ILE A 24 -0.88 -0.33 1.31
C ILE A 24 -1.03 0.70 2.44
N ARG A 25 -1.09 0.23 3.70
CA ARG A 25 -1.20 1.09 4.88
C ARG A 25 0.03 1.97 5.07
N SER A 26 1.24 1.41 4.99
CA SER A 26 2.47 2.19 5.18
C SER A 26 2.63 3.22 4.07
N HIS A 27 2.38 2.86 2.81
CA HIS A 27 2.37 3.81 1.69
C HIS A 27 1.35 4.94 1.86
N ARG A 28 0.12 4.62 2.25
CA ARG A 28 -0.90 5.64 2.54
C ARG A 28 -0.44 6.62 3.62
N LEU A 29 0.14 6.11 4.70
CA LEU A 29 0.61 6.94 5.80
C LEU A 29 1.81 7.83 5.40
N ARG A 30 2.75 7.32 4.58
CA ARG A 30 3.84 8.14 4.02
C ARG A 30 3.34 9.27 3.12
N LYS A 31 2.21 9.06 2.43
CA LYS A 31 1.50 10.11 1.67
C LYS A 31 0.69 11.08 2.55
N GLY A 32 0.61 10.85 3.86
CA GLY A 32 -0.12 11.70 4.81
C GLY A 32 -1.64 11.54 4.73
N PHE A 33 -2.15 10.46 4.13
CA PHE A 33 -3.59 10.25 3.99
C PHE A 33 -4.16 9.45 5.15
N SER A 34 -5.32 9.84 5.65
CA SER A 34 -6.23 8.95 6.39
C SER A 34 -6.93 7.96 5.44
N GLN A 35 -7.53 6.89 5.98
CA GLN A 35 -8.29 5.94 5.15
C GLN A 35 -9.47 6.63 4.44
N ALA A 36 -10.12 7.59 5.10
CA ALA A 36 -11.22 8.35 4.49
C ALA A 36 -10.73 9.27 3.36
N GLN A 37 -9.56 9.89 3.51
CA GLN A 37 -8.96 10.71 2.46
C GLN A 37 -8.58 9.86 1.24
N LEU A 38 -7.93 8.70 1.44
CA LEU A 38 -7.63 7.79 0.33
C LEU A 38 -8.91 7.29 -0.35
N ALA A 39 -9.94 6.95 0.45
CA ALA A 39 -11.23 6.53 -0.08
C ALA A 39 -11.86 7.60 -0.97
N SER A 40 -11.84 8.86 -0.52
CA SER A 40 -12.32 10.00 -1.29
C SER A 40 -11.54 10.19 -2.60
N LEU A 41 -10.20 10.03 -2.56
CA LEU A 41 -9.35 10.19 -3.74
C LEU A 41 -9.66 9.17 -4.84
N ILE A 42 -9.93 7.92 -4.48
CA ILE A 42 -10.18 6.84 -5.46
C ILE A 42 -11.67 6.60 -5.74
N GLY A 43 -12.56 7.40 -5.14
CA GLY A 43 -14.01 7.27 -5.30
C GLY A 43 -14.58 5.99 -4.69
N THR A 44 -14.22 5.68 -3.44
CA THR A 44 -14.75 4.53 -2.70
C THR A 44 -15.08 4.88 -1.24
N SER A 45 -15.42 3.88 -0.42
CA SER A 45 -15.75 4.06 1.01
C SER A 45 -14.55 3.80 1.94
N GLN A 46 -14.49 4.51 3.07
CA GLN A 46 -13.47 4.26 4.10
C GLN A 46 -13.45 2.81 4.62
N PRO A 47 -14.60 2.13 4.84
CA PRO A 47 -14.61 0.72 5.21
C PRO A 47 -14.00 -0.19 4.13
N HIS A 48 -14.18 0.14 2.86
CA HIS A 48 -13.57 -0.62 1.76
C HIS A 48 -12.03 -0.51 1.81
N ILE A 49 -11.48 0.70 1.98
CA ILE A 49 -10.03 0.89 2.20
C ILE A 49 -9.55 0.10 3.43
N ALA A 50 -10.27 0.15 4.54
CA ALA A 50 -9.90 -0.59 5.74
C ALA A 50 -9.87 -2.11 5.50
N ASN A 51 -10.79 -2.65 4.70
CA ASN A 51 -10.80 -4.07 4.34
C ASN A 51 -9.66 -4.45 3.38
N ILE A 52 -9.33 -3.58 2.43
CA ILE A 52 -8.15 -3.72 1.57
C ILE A 52 -6.88 -3.77 2.42
N GLU A 53 -6.74 -2.86 3.39
CA GLU A 53 -5.58 -2.81 4.30
C GLU A 53 -5.46 -4.04 5.21
N LYS A 54 -6.59 -4.69 5.54
CA LYS A 54 -6.60 -5.97 6.28
C LYS A 54 -6.17 -7.18 5.45
N GLY A 55 -5.99 -7.03 4.13
CA GLY A 55 -5.51 -8.08 3.24
C GLY A 55 -6.55 -9.16 2.88
N ASN A 56 -7.82 -8.94 3.21
CA ASN A 56 -8.87 -9.98 3.15
C ASN A 56 -9.85 -9.84 1.97
N GLN A 57 -9.50 -9.22 0.85
CA GLN A 57 -10.46 -8.93 -0.23
C GLN A 57 -9.92 -9.22 -1.64
N ASN A 58 -10.81 -9.67 -2.52
CA ASN A 58 -10.58 -9.70 -3.97
C ASN A 58 -10.90 -8.30 -4.53
N VAL A 59 -9.86 -7.49 -4.74
CA VAL A 59 -10.00 -6.09 -5.17
C VAL A 59 -10.18 -6.06 -6.69
N MET A 60 -11.20 -5.35 -7.17
CA MET A 60 -11.40 -5.16 -8.61
C MET A 60 -10.20 -4.44 -9.24
N PHE A 61 -9.82 -4.85 -10.46
CA PHE A 61 -8.67 -4.29 -11.17
C PHE A 61 -8.73 -2.77 -11.31
N ASP A 62 -9.90 -2.21 -11.60
CA ASP A 62 -10.10 -0.76 -11.67
C ASP A 62 -9.74 -0.04 -10.35
N THR A 63 -10.13 -0.61 -9.20
CA THR A 63 -9.73 -0.09 -7.88
C THR A 63 -8.21 -0.19 -7.67
N VAL A 64 -7.57 -1.24 -8.18
CA VAL A 64 -6.11 -1.38 -8.13
C VAL A 64 -5.43 -0.24 -8.90
N ILE A 65 -5.90 0.07 -10.11
CA ILE A 65 -5.35 1.16 -10.92
C ILE A 65 -5.49 2.51 -10.21
N ARG A 66 -6.68 2.82 -9.67
CA ARG A 66 -6.88 4.07 -8.91
C ARG A 66 -6.02 4.16 -7.66
N LEU A 67 -5.80 3.03 -6.97
CA LEU A 67 -4.87 2.98 -5.83
C LEU A 67 -3.43 3.20 -6.26
N CYS A 68 -3.01 2.64 -7.38
CA CYS A 68 -1.68 2.86 -7.95
C CYS A 68 -1.45 4.33 -8.25
N GLU A 69 -2.42 4.99 -8.89
CA GLU A 69 -2.38 6.43 -9.17
C GLU A 69 -2.34 7.28 -7.89
N ALA A 70 -3.25 7.04 -6.94
CA ALA A 70 -3.36 7.83 -5.72
C ALA A 70 -2.16 7.66 -4.77
N LEU A 71 -1.55 6.48 -4.75
CA LEU A 71 -0.40 6.18 -3.90
C LEU A 71 0.95 6.36 -4.61
N GLU A 72 0.94 6.65 -5.92
CA GLU A 72 2.11 6.73 -6.79
C GLU A 72 2.97 5.45 -6.73
N ILE A 73 2.32 4.30 -6.91
CA ILE A 73 2.95 2.98 -6.89
C ILE A 73 2.62 2.22 -8.18
N THR A 74 3.39 1.19 -8.51
CA THR A 74 3.11 0.34 -9.66
C THR A 74 2.17 -0.83 -9.31
N PRO A 75 1.53 -1.48 -10.29
CA PRO A 75 0.79 -2.72 -10.04
C PRO A 75 1.63 -3.84 -9.41
N ASN A 76 2.93 -3.92 -9.75
CA ASN A 76 3.85 -4.87 -9.11
C ASN A 76 4.06 -4.56 -7.63
N ASP A 77 4.17 -3.28 -7.28
CA ASP A 77 4.27 -2.84 -5.89
C ASP A 77 3.00 -3.19 -5.12
N PHE A 78 1.83 -2.93 -5.71
CA PHE A 78 0.55 -3.32 -5.13
C PHE A 78 0.47 -4.83 -4.84
N GLN A 79 0.87 -5.67 -5.80
CA GLN A 79 0.89 -7.13 -5.62
C GLN A 79 1.79 -7.55 -4.45
N ARG A 80 2.99 -6.98 -4.37
CA ARG A 80 3.94 -7.22 -3.26
C ARG A 80 3.35 -6.79 -1.92
N MET A 81 2.77 -5.60 -1.86
CA MET A 81 2.15 -5.05 -0.64
C MET A 81 1.01 -5.92 -0.13
N VAL A 82 0.10 -6.37 -1.01
CA VAL A 82 -1.01 -7.24 -0.61
C VAL A 82 -0.50 -8.59 -0.09
N THR A 83 0.60 -9.10 -0.65
CA THR A 83 1.25 -10.34 -0.18
C THR A 83 1.79 -10.16 1.23
N ASN A 84 2.47 -9.03 1.50
CA ASN A 84 2.99 -8.68 2.82
C ASN A 84 1.89 -8.41 3.86
N GLN A 85 0.73 -7.91 3.44
CA GLN A 85 -0.42 -7.74 4.33
C GLN A 85 -1.01 -9.08 4.80
N ARG A 86 -0.96 -10.13 3.96
CA ARG A 86 -1.47 -11.47 4.30
C ARG A 86 -0.61 -12.19 5.33
N SER A 87 0.72 -12.04 5.28
CA SER A 87 1.62 -12.62 6.28
C SER A 87 1.42 -12.00 7.67
N GLN A 88 1.05 -10.71 7.75
CA GLN A 88 0.74 -10.01 8.99
C GLN A 88 -0.66 -10.35 9.57
N GLY A 89 -1.60 -10.79 8.72
CA GLY A 89 -2.96 -11.17 9.13
C GLY A 89 -3.06 -12.53 9.82
N LEU A 90 -2.15 -13.46 9.54
CA LEU A 90 -2.15 -14.82 10.11
C LEU A 90 -1.78 -14.88 11.60
N GLY A 91 -1.24 -13.79 12.18
CA GLY A 91 -0.83 -13.74 13.59
C GLY A 91 -1.88 -13.24 14.59
N LYS A 92 -3.09 -12.86 14.14
CA LYS A 92 -4.13 -12.24 15.00
C LYS A 92 -5.42 -13.05 15.10
N GLY A 93 -5.30 -14.37 15.28
CA GLY A 93 -6.45 -15.25 15.41
C GLY A 93 -6.24 -16.42 16.37
N THR A 94 -6.16 -16.17 17.69
CA THR A 94 -6.78 -17.04 18.71
C THR A 94 -6.87 -16.25 20.03
N LYS A 95 -8.10 -15.93 20.44
CA LYS A 95 -8.49 -15.98 21.84
C LYS A 95 -9.17 -17.31 22.05
#